data_AF-A0A1V5NSU1-F1
#
_entry.id   AF-A0A1V5NSU1-F1
#
_cell.length_a   1.000
_cell.length_b   1.000
_cell.length_c   1.000
_cell.angle_alpha   90.00
_cell.angle_beta   90.00
_cell.angle_gamma   90.00
#
_symmetry.space_group_name_H-M   'P 1'
#
loop_
_entity.id
_entity.type
_entity.pdbx_description
1 polymer ?
#
loop_
_entity_poly.entity_id
_entity_poly.type
_entity_poly.pdbx_seq_one_letter_code
_entity_poly.pdbx_strand_id
1 'polypeptide(L)'
;MVKLKPCPFCGRELKNTKSTYLNRNGVEVSEDFYSHDVTSYPEWCPAEEIIVGNNSKDIKVWNQRAVFWVSVSEKLPEYGDTVLAYIKHNYSDTDGWRAYRVYKHTDHWVTMGNLCEVIAWMPLPDAPKEMV
;
A
#
# COMPACT_ATOMS: atom_id res chain seq x y z
N MET A 1 -2.38 -16.44 -14.77
CA MET A 1 -2.66 -15.36 -13.79
C MET A 1 -1.65 -15.46 -12.66
N VAL A 2 -1.01 -14.36 -12.27
CA VAL A 2 -0.08 -14.34 -11.14
C VAL A 2 -0.91 -14.29 -9.85
N LYS A 3 -0.75 -15.28 -8.97
CA LYS A 3 -1.44 -15.33 -7.66
C LYS A 3 -0.88 -14.23 -6.74
N LEU A 4 -1.72 -13.42 -6.09
CA LEU A 4 -1.25 -12.48 -5.07
C LEU A 4 -0.77 -13.24 -3.82
N LYS A 5 0.36 -12.79 -3.26
CA LYS A 5 0.78 -13.14 -1.90
C LYS A 5 -0.29 -12.65 -0.89
N PRO A 6 -0.48 -13.33 0.25
CA PRO A 6 -1.44 -12.89 1.27
C PRO A 6 -1.08 -11.54 1.88
N CYS A 7 -2.00 -10.91 2.60
CA CYS A 7 -1.76 -9.72 3.40
C CYS A 7 -0.60 -9.95 4.40
N PRO A 8 0.39 -9.05 4.49
CA PRO A 8 1.51 -9.22 5.41
C PRO A 8 1.12 -8.97 6.89
N PHE A 9 -0.04 -8.37 7.17
CA PHE A 9 -0.48 -8.04 8.53
C PHE A 9 -1.30 -9.16 9.16
N CYS A 10 -2.24 -9.73 8.40
CA CYS A 10 -3.18 -10.73 8.91
C CYS A 10 -3.08 -12.09 8.20
N GLY A 11 -2.21 -12.24 7.20
CA GLY A 11 -2.02 -13.49 6.46
C GLY A 11 -3.18 -13.87 5.53
N ARG A 12 -4.25 -13.08 5.46
CA ARG A 12 -5.44 -13.36 4.62
C ARG A 12 -5.16 -13.12 3.14
N GLU A 13 -5.72 -13.94 2.26
CA GLU A 13 -5.70 -13.67 0.81
C GLU A 13 -6.57 -12.45 0.49
N LEU A 14 -6.07 -11.56 -0.38
CA LEU A 14 -6.88 -10.45 -0.90
C LEU A 14 -7.80 -10.99 -2.00
N LYS A 15 -9.07 -10.57 -1.97
CA LYS A 15 -10.04 -10.93 -2.99
C LYS A 15 -10.09 -9.86 -4.07
N ASN A 16 -10.29 -10.29 -5.31
CA ASN A 16 -10.62 -9.36 -6.37
C ASN A 16 -12.01 -8.76 -6.08
N THR A 17 -12.05 -7.45 -6.00
CA THR A 17 -13.24 -6.64 -5.70
C THR A 17 -13.38 -5.58 -6.76
N LYS A 18 -14.63 -5.25 -7.08
CA LYS A 18 -14.97 -4.20 -8.05
C LYS A 18 -15.61 -3.04 -7.31
N SER A 19 -15.07 -1.83 -7.49
CA SER A 19 -15.72 -0.60 -7.01
C SER A 19 -16.18 0.24 -8.18
N THR A 20 -17.32 0.88 -7.98
CA THR A 20 -17.90 1.83 -8.92
C THR A 20 -17.99 3.17 -8.22
N TYR A 21 -17.42 4.20 -8.83
CA TYR A 21 -17.42 5.56 -8.27
C TYR A 21 -17.47 6.61 -9.39
N LEU A 22 -17.88 7.84 -9.04
CA LEU A 22 -17.81 8.98 -9.94
C LEU A 22 -16.39 9.54 -9.91
N ASN A 23 -15.74 9.64 -11.07
CA ASN A 23 -14.45 10.31 -11.17
C ASN A 23 -14.60 11.84 -11.04
N ARG A 24 -13.48 12.57 -11.04
CA ARG A 24 -13.45 14.04 -10.94
C ARG A 24 -14.25 14.80 -12.01
N ASN A 25 -14.61 14.15 -13.11
CA ASN A 25 -15.42 14.71 -14.20
C ASN A 25 -16.91 14.35 -14.06
N GLY A 26 -17.31 13.70 -12.96
CA GLY A 26 -18.68 13.21 -12.76
C GLY A 26 -19.05 11.99 -13.60
N VAL A 27 -18.06 11.28 -14.16
CA VAL A 27 -18.29 10.07 -14.97
C VAL A 27 -18.17 8.85 -14.08
N GLU A 28 -19.17 7.97 -14.14
CA GLU A 28 -19.12 6.68 -13.46
C GLU A 28 -18.04 5.80 -14.07
N VAL A 29 -17.09 5.39 -13.24
CA VAL A 29 -16.03 4.46 -13.60
C VAL A 29 -16.12 3.24 -12.70
N SER A 30 -15.81 2.09 -13.27
CA SER A 30 -15.70 0.83 -12.54
C SER A 30 -14.27 0.33 -12.64
N GLU A 31 -13.66 0.02 -11.50
CA GLU A 31 -12.29 -0.49 -11.43
C GLU A 31 -12.26 -1.77 -10.60
N ASP A 32 -11.51 -2.77 -11.06
CA ASP A 32 -11.20 -3.94 -10.23
C ASP A 32 -9.87 -3.74 -9.52
N PHE A 33 -9.80 -4.20 -8.29
CA PHE A 33 -8.61 -4.20 -7.45
C PHE A 33 -8.66 -5.40 -6.51
N TYR A 34 -7.60 -5.65 -5.77
CA TYR A 34 -7.56 -6.65 -4.72
C TYR A 34 -7.63 -5.97 -3.36
N SER A 35 -8.54 -6.42 -2.51
CA SER A 35 -8.72 -5.89 -1.15
C SER A 35 -9.15 -6.97 -0.15
N HIS A 36 -9.29 -6.59 1.12
CA HIS A 36 -9.91 -7.47 2.11
C HIS A 36 -11.39 -7.64 1.82
N ASP A 37 -11.88 -8.88 1.96
CA ASP A 37 -13.32 -9.12 1.97
C ASP A 37 -13.89 -8.78 3.35
N VAL A 38 -14.31 -7.53 3.49
CA VAL A 38 -14.92 -6.99 4.72
C VAL A 38 -16.25 -7.65 5.08
N THR A 39 -16.90 -8.33 4.13
CA THR A 39 -18.18 -9.01 4.38
C THR A 39 -17.99 -10.39 5.01
N SER A 40 -16.92 -11.09 4.63
CA SER A 40 -16.62 -12.44 5.12
C SER A 40 -15.77 -12.45 6.39
N TYR A 41 -15.04 -11.38 6.68
CA TYR A 41 -14.08 -11.33 7.78
C TYR A 41 -14.13 -9.99 8.54
N PRO A 42 -15.10 -9.82 9.45
CA PRO A 42 -15.28 -8.58 10.23
C PRO A 42 -14.16 -8.36 11.27
N GLU A 43 -13.28 -9.35 11.47
CA GLU A 43 -12.13 -9.27 12.35
C GLU A 43 -11.06 -8.29 11.84
N TRP A 44 -10.63 -7.41 12.75
CA TRP A 44 -9.78 -6.25 12.48
C TRP A 44 -8.43 -6.66 11.86
N CYS A 45 -8.12 -6.11 10.68
CA CYS A 45 -6.76 -6.12 10.16
C CYS A 45 -6.09 -4.83 10.61
N PRO A 46 -4.84 -4.86 11.10
CA PRO A 46 -4.12 -3.63 11.43
C PRO A 46 -4.08 -2.65 10.26
N ALA A 47 -3.96 -3.15 9.02
CA ALA A 47 -4.14 -2.35 7.83
C ALA A 47 -5.63 -2.28 7.45
N GLU A 48 -6.27 -1.18 7.84
CA GLU A 48 -7.71 -0.99 7.64
C GLU A 48 -8.09 -0.88 6.16
N GLU A 49 -7.19 -0.34 5.32
CA GLU A 49 -7.37 -0.28 3.88
C GLU A 49 -6.18 -0.87 3.12
N ILE A 50 -6.44 -1.95 2.38
CA ILE A 50 -5.49 -2.59 1.46
C ILE A 50 -6.12 -2.62 0.08
N ILE A 51 -5.59 -1.82 -0.85
CA ILE A 51 -6.04 -1.78 -2.25
C ILE A 51 -4.84 -1.98 -3.18
N VAL A 52 -4.77 -3.15 -3.81
CA VAL A 52 -3.77 -3.44 -4.85
C VAL A 52 -4.46 -3.35 -6.21
N GLY A 53 -3.94 -2.54 -7.13
CA GLY A 53 -4.47 -2.47 -8.50
C GLY A 53 -4.45 -3.83 -9.19
N ASN A 54 -5.41 -4.06 -10.11
CA ASN A 54 -5.53 -5.33 -10.84
C ASN A 54 -4.52 -5.50 -11.99
N ASN A 55 -3.70 -4.48 -12.28
CA ASN A 55 -2.74 -4.52 -13.38
C ASN A 55 -1.47 -5.30 -13.01
N SER A 56 -0.77 -5.84 -14.01
CA SER A 56 0.42 -6.68 -13.80
C SER A 56 1.54 -5.98 -13.04
N LYS A 57 1.67 -4.66 -13.14
CA LYS A 57 2.70 -3.88 -12.44
C LYS A 57 2.43 -3.87 -10.94
N ASP A 58 1.21 -3.58 -10.54
CA ASP A 58 0.82 -3.51 -9.12
C ASP A 58 0.85 -4.88 -8.46
N ILE A 59 0.38 -5.92 -9.16
CA ILE A 59 0.47 -7.31 -8.69
C ILE A 59 1.94 -7.71 -8.46
N LYS A 60 2.82 -7.35 -9.41
CA LYS A 60 4.25 -7.65 -9.31
C LYS A 60 4.88 -6.94 -8.11
N VAL A 61 4.62 -5.64 -7.95
CA VAL A 61 5.08 -4.85 -6.79
C VAL A 61 4.63 -5.49 -5.49
N TRP A 62 3.34 -5.83 -5.37
CA TRP A 62 2.79 -6.48 -4.19
C TRP A 62 3.46 -7.83 -3.88
N ASN A 63 3.66 -8.65 -4.90
CA ASN A 63 4.21 -10.00 -4.73
C ASN A 63 5.71 -10.02 -4.44
N GLN A 64 6.41 -8.96 -4.77
CA GLN A 64 7.84 -8.89 -4.59
C GLN A 64 8.25 -8.08 -3.35
N ARG A 65 7.29 -7.50 -2.62
CA ARG A 65 7.52 -6.79 -1.36
C ARG A 65 8.37 -7.60 -0.36
N ALA A 66 9.13 -6.90 0.48
CA ALA A 66 9.78 -7.49 1.65
C ALA A 66 8.76 -8.07 2.64
N VAL A 67 9.21 -8.97 3.52
CA VAL A 67 8.35 -9.63 4.53
C VAL A 67 8.40 -8.97 5.91
N PHE A 68 9.24 -7.96 6.11
CA PHE A 68 9.37 -7.21 7.37
C PHE A 68 9.28 -5.69 7.15
N TRP A 69 8.66 -5.01 8.11
CA TRP A 69 8.53 -3.55 8.14
C TRP A 69 9.68 -2.94 8.95
N VAL A 70 10.14 -1.77 8.52
CA VAL A 70 11.12 -0.94 9.22
C VAL A 70 10.37 0.23 9.84
N SER A 71 10.47 0.41 11.16
CA SER A 71 9.87 1.57 11.81
C SER A 71 10.59 2.84 11.39
N VAL A 72 9.85 3.91 11.11
CA VAL A 72 10.47 5.22 10.82
C VAL A 72 11.27 5.76 12.01
N SER A 73 10.93 5.35 13.24
CA SER A 73 11.67 5.71 14.45
C SER A 73 13.03 5.02 14.56
N GLU A 74 13.18 3.88 13.89
CA GLU A 74 14.43 3.12 13.87
C GLU A 74 15.32 3.56 12.69
N LYS A 75 14.72 3.68 11.51
CA LYS A 75 15.42 4.06 10.29
C LYS A 75 14.45 4.65 9.25
N LEU A 76 14.85 5.75 8.65
CA LEU A 76 14.18 6.32 7.47
C LEU A 76 14.73 5.67 6.17
N PRO A 77 13.92 5.54 5.11
CA PRO A 77 14.42 5.11 3.79
C PRO A 77 15.35 6.15 3.18
N GLU A 78 16.11 5.78 2.16
CA GLU A 78 17.03 6.73 1.53
C GLU A 78 16.28 7.72 0.62
N TYR A 79 16.85 8.92 0.47
CA TYR A 79 16.31 9.89 -0.46
C TYR A 79 16.31 9.32 -1.88
N GLY A 80 15.17 9.43 -2.58
CA GLY A 80 15.00 8.94 -3.94
C GLY A 80 14.43 7.52 -4.03
N ASP A 81 14.38 6.77 -2.92
CA ASP A 81 13.79 5.43 -2.89
C ASP A 81 12.29 5.45 -3.21
N THR A 82 11.80 4.32 -3.70
CA THR A 82 10.36 4.03 -3.71
C THR A 82 10.12 2.86 -2.78
N VAL A 83 9.22 3.03 -1.83
CA VAL A 83 8.94 2.06 -0.75
C VAL A 83 7.44 1.86 -0.59
N LEU A 84 7.05 0.76 0.04
CA LEU A 84 5.70 0.62 0.58
C LEU A 84 5.68 1.30 1.95
N ALA A 85 4.82 2.30 2.14
CA ALA A 85 4.69 3.03 3.40
C ALA A 85 3.39 2.65 4.10
N TYR A 86 3.45 2.50 5.42
CA TYR A 86 2.31 2.36 6.30
C TYR A 86 2.01 3.71 6.95
N ILE A 87 0.77 4.14 6.79
CA ILE A 87 0.33 5.51 7.00
C ILE A 87 -0.75 5.52 8.06
N LYS A 88 -0.55 6.36 9.07
CA LYS A 88 -1.55 6.75 10.05
C LYS A 88 -2.24 8.03 9.62
N HIS A 89 -3.56 8.06 9.59
CA HIS A 89 -4.30 9.29 9.29
C HIS A 89 -4.44 10.14 10.55
N ASN A 90 -4.22 11.45 10.43
CA ASN A 90 -4.32 12.39 11.55
C ASN A 90 -5.76 12.85 11.84
N TYR A 91 -6.69 12.57 10.92
CA TYR A 91 -8.08 13.06 10.95
C TYR A 91 -9.12 11.98 10.61
N SER A 92 -8.68 10.74 10.46
CA SER A 92 -9.54 9.58 10.26
C SER A 92 -9.08 8.52 11.24
N ASP A 93 -10.02 7.76 11.80
CA ASP A 93 -9.70 6.62 12.65
C ASP A 93 -9.13 5.43 11.85
N THR A 94 -8.84 5.64 10.56
CA THR A 94 -8.44 4.60 9.62
C THR A 94 -6.98 4.69 9.24
N ASP A 95 -6.19 3.66 9.55
CA ASP A 95 -4.81 3.52 9.07
C ASP A 95 -4.76 2.76 7.72
N GLY A 96 -3.75 3.03 6.89
CA GLY A 96 -3.65 2.43 5.56
C GLY A 96 -2.23 2.30 5.06
N TRP A 97 -2.05 1.86 3.82
CA TRP A 97 -0.74 1.82 3.18
C TRP A 97 -0.74 2.40 1.78
N ARG A 98 0.42 2.88 1.35
CA ARG A 98 0.61 3.43 0.00
C ARG A 98 2.03 3.21 -0.50
N ALA A 99 2.18 2.93 -1.79
CA ALA A 99 3.49 3.07 -2.42
C ALA A 99 3.87 4.55 -2.45
N TYR A 100 5.06 4.88 -1.94
CA TYR A 100 5.52 6.27 -1.82
C TYR A 100 6.90 6.44 -2.40
N ARG A 101 7.10 7.52 -3.17
CA ARG A 101 8.43 7.96 -3.61
C ARG A 101 8.97 8.98 -2.63
N VAL A 102 10.18 8.72 -2.15
CA VAL A 102 10.79 9.45 -1.06
C VAL A 102 11.46 10.72 -1.61
N TYR A 103 10.75 11.85 -1.56
CA TYR A 103 11.22 13.12 -2.12
C TYR A 103 11.93 14.03 -1.11
N LYS A 104 11.60 13.97 0.18
CA LYS A 104 12.29 14.67 1.29
C LYS A 104 11.67 14.22 2.61
N HIS A 105 12.49 14.12 3.65
CA HIS A 105 12.05 13.90 5.03
C HIS A 105 12.53 15.09 5.84
N THR A 106 11.75 15.54 6.82
CA THR A 106 12.24 16.39 7.92
C THR A 106 12.55 15.48 9.12
N ASP A 107 12.57 16.00 10.34
CA ASP A 107 12.64 15.24 11.60
C ASP A 107 11.50 14.21 11.78
N HIS A 108 10.47 14.27 10.93
CA HIS A 108 9.36 13.33 10.83
C HIS A 108 8.97 13.13 9.35
N TRP A 109 8.39 11.97 9.00
CA TRP A 109 7.96 11.69 7.63
C TRP A 109 6.44 11.83 7.49
N VAL A 110 6.02 12.92 6.84
CA VAL A 110 4.62 13.24 6.59
C VAL A 110 4.32 13.17 5.09
N THR A 111 3.13 12.67 4.74
CA THR A 111 2.64 12.59 3.36
C THR A 111 1.34 13.36 3.20
N MET A 112 1.03 13.78 1.96
CA MET A 112 -0.18 14.55 1.61
C MET A 112 -0.51 15.70 2.59
N GLY A 113 0.42 16.65 2.75
CA GLY A 113 0.13 17.92 3.44
C GLY A 113 -0.41 17.77 4.87
N ASN A 114 0.36 17.17 5.78
CA ASN A 114 0.05 17.03 7.21
C ASN A 114 -1.17 16.16 7.57
N LEU A 115 -1.85 15.56 6.59
CA LEU A 115 -3.03 14.72 6.83
C LEU A 115 -2.68 13.29 7.27
N CYS A 116 -1.43 12.86 7.01
CA CYS A 116 -1.00 11.49 7.10
C CYS A 116 0.45 11.39 7.64
N GLU A 117 0.66 10.64 8.71
CA GLU A 117 1.96 10.31 9.27
C GLU A 117 2.42 8.93 8.76
N VAL A 118 3.66 8.82 8.29
CA VAL A 118 4.23 7.50 7.93
C VAL A 118 4.89 6.93 9.18
N ILE A 119 4.47 5.75 9.62
CA ILE A 119 5.00 5.13 10.85
C ILE A 119 5.88 3.91 10.58
N ALA A 120 5.76 3.28 9.40
CA ALA A 120 6.64 2.18 8.98
C ALA A 120 6.79 2.11 7.45
N TRP A 121 7.85 1.46 6.96
CA TRP A 121 8.07 1.24 5.52
C TRP A 121 8.69 -0.13 5.20
N MET A 122 8.57 -0.57 3.95
CA MET A 122 9.25 -1.75 3.41
C MET A 122 9.95 -1.41 2.09
N PRO A 123 11.17 -1.88 1.84
CA PRO A 123 11.80 -1.73 0.54
C PRO A 123 10.97 -2.43 -0.54
N LEU A 124 10.90 -1.80 -1.71
CA LEU A 124 10.45 -2.47 -2.90
C LEU A 124 11.51 -3.49 -3.35
N PRO A 125 11.11 -4.55 -4.07
CA PRO A 125 12.09 -5.39 -4.76
C PRO A 125 12.94 -4.60 -5.75
N ASP A 126 14.13 -5.11 -6.02
CA ASP A 126 14.86 -4.71 -7.21
C ASP A 126 14.01 -4.94 -8.46
N ALA A 127 14.08 -4.00 -9.40
CA ALA A 127 13.58 -4.23 -10.75
C ALA A 127 14.18 -5.53 -11.29
N PRO A 128 13.43 -6.32 -12.09
CA PRO A 128 14.02 -7.50 -12.73
C PRO A 128 15.28 -7.05 -13.46
N LYS A 129 16.43 -7.67 -13.15
CA LYS A 129 17.65 -7.46 -13.93
C LYS A 129 17.31 -7.82 -15.37
N GLU A 130 17.55 -6.90 -16.30
CA GLU A 130 17.43 -7.22 -17.72
C GLU A 130 18.30 -8.46 -17.99
N MET A 131 17.67 -9.51 -18.54
CA MET A 131 18.41 -10.67 -19.01
C MET A 131 19.12 -10.21 -20.28
N VAL A 132 20.44 -10.00 -20.18
CA VAL A 132 21.34 -9.79 -21.33
C VAL A 132 21.47 -11.09 -22.10
#